data_AF-A0A396GMF9-F1
#
_entry.id   AF-A0A396GMF9-F1
#
_cell.length_a   1.000
_cell.length_b   1.000
_cell.length_c   1.000
_cell.angle_alpha   90.00
_cell.angle_beta   90.00
_cell.angle_gamma   90.00
#
_symmetry.space_group_name_H-M   'P 1'
#
loop_
_entity.id
_entity.type
_entity.pdbx_description
1 polymer ?
#
loop_
_entity_poly.entity_id
_entity_poly.type
_entity_poly.pdbx_seq_one_letter_code
_entity_poly.pdbx_strand_id
1 'polypeptide(L)'
;MEDEETRSTKLEVAMIKPCRRCIAQMILLAGPGVVLSTIFLGTLLKLTFPYGWSWKTSLLLGGLLGASDPVAVVALLKELGASKKLSTIIEGESVMNDGVAIVVYTLFYRMVLGETFNWLAIIKFLAQVSLGAVGIGIAFGIASVLWLGFIFNDTVIEISLTLAVSYVAYYTAQVSAEVSGVLALMSFGMFYSAFTRTAFKGERQQSFHYFWYTFYASLC
;
A
#
# COMPACT_ATOMS: atom_id res chain seq x y z
N MET A 1 -32.28 15.06 15.77
CA MET A 1 -30.86 15.42 15.54
C MET A 1 -29.91 14.43 16.22
N GLU A 2 -30.12 14.03 17.48
CA GLU A 2 -29.31 12.97 18.14
C GLU A 2 -29.35 11.59 17.46
N ASP A 3 -30.44 11.26 16.76
CA ASP A 3 -30.65 9.92 16.18
C ASP A 3 -29.89 9.70 14.85
N GLU A 4 -29.56 10.78 14.13
CA GLU A 4 -28.84 10.69 12.84
C GLU A 4 -27.31 10.65 13.06
N GLU A 5 -26.82 11.40 14.05
CA GLU A 5 -25.43 11.38 14.50
C GLU A 5 -25.08 10.02 15.13
N THR A 6 -25.93 9.50 16.01
CA THR A 6 -25.77 8.16 16.63
C THR A 6 -25.86 7.02 15.61
N ARG A 7 -26.65 7.17 14.55
CA ARG A 7 -26.75 6.19 13.44
C ARG A 7 -25.52 6.25 12.53
N SER A 8 -24.95 7.44 12.30
CA SER A 8 -23.69 7.64 11.60
C SER A 8 -22.53 6.97 12.35
N THR A 9 -22.39 7.20 13.66
CA THR A 9 -21.32 6.58 14.47
C THR A 9 -21.47 5.06 14.56
N LYS A 10 -22.70 4.53 14.68
CA LYS A 10 -22.95 3.08 14.70
C LYS A 10 -22.63 2.40 13.36
N LEU A 11 -22.86 3.07 12.23
CA LEU A 11 -22.49 2.57 10.90
C LEU A 11 -20.97 2.64 10.65
N GLU A 12 -20.30 3.71 11.11
CA GLU A 12 -18.83 3.82 11.07
C GLU A 12 -18.17 2.69 11.87
N VAL A 13 -18.58 2.49 13.13
CA VAL A 13 -18.00 1.46 14.01
C VAL A 13 -18.34 0.03 13.54
N ALA A 14 -19.49 -0.18 12.89
CA ALA A 14 -19.87 -1.48 12.33
C ALA A 14 -19.09 -1.82 11.04
N MET A 15 -18.72 -0.84 10.20
CA MET A 15 -17.96 -1.06 8.96
C MET A 15 -16.44 -1.07 9.15
N ILE A 16 -15.92 -0.49 10.24
CA ILE A 16 -14.50 -0.60 10.61
C ILE A 16 -14.13 -2.03 11.06
N LYS A 17 -15.06 -2.78 11.66
CA LYS A 17 -14.78 -4.13 12.21
C LYS A 17 -14.37 -5.18 11.15
N PRO A 18 -15.03 -5.31 9.99
CA PRO A 18 -14.55 -6.17 8.91
C PRO A 18 -13.22 -5.70 8.33
N CYS A 19 -13.03 -4.39 8.19
CA CYS A 19 -11.81 -3.77 7.66
C CYS A 19 -10.59 -4.05 8.55
N ARG A 20 -10.74 -3.99 9.88
CA ARG A 20 -9.65 -4.24 10.84
C ARG A 20 -9.11 -5.66 10.81
N ARG A 21 -9.96 -6.67 10.59
CA ARG A 21 -9.51 -8.07 10.47
C ARG A 21 -8.77 -8.31 9.16
N CYS A 22 -9.26 -7.75 8.05
CA CYS A 22 -8.59 -7.84 6.76
C CYS A 22 -7.24 -7.11 6.76
N ILE A 23 -7.15 -5.91 7.34
CA ILE A 23 -5.89 -5.16 7.45
C ILE A 23 -4.86 -5.92 8.31
N ALA A 24 -5.28 -6.50 9.44
CA ALA A 24 -4.38 -7.31 10.26
C ALA A 24 -3.86 -8.54 9.50
N GLN A 25 -4.71 -9.20 8.72
CA GLN A 25 -4.31 -10.31 7.85
C GLN A 25 -3.35 -9.85 6.74
N MET A 26 -3.63 -8.70 6.10
CA MET A 26 -2.76 -8.11 5.07
C MET A 26 -1.37 -7.78 5.64
N ILE A 27 -1.28 -7.17 6.83
CA ILE A 27 -0.01 -6.86 7.49
C ILE A 27 0.75 -8.15 7.87
N LEU A 28 0.02 -9.14 8.41
CA LEU A 28 0.61 -10.39 8.87
C LEU A 28 1.05 -11.30 7.71
N LEU A 29 0.49 -11.14 6.52
CA LEU A 29 0.89 -11.89 5.34
C LEU A 29 1.98 -11.14 4.54
N ALA A 30 1.84 -9.82 4.38
CA ALA A 30 2.81 -9.01 3.65
C ALA A 30 4.13 -8.81 4.41
N GLY A 31 4.14 -8.71 5.74
CA GLY A 31 5.40 -8.57 6.47
C GLY A 31 6.26 -9.84 6.41
N PRO A 32 5.90 -10.89 7.17
CA PRO A 32 6.65 -12.13 7.20
C PRO A 32 6.62 -12.92 5.90
N GLY A 33 5.50 -12.91 5.15
CA GLY A 33 5.40 -13.68 3.91
C GLY A 33 6.38 -13.22 2.84
N VAL A 34 6.62 -11.92 2.73
CA VAL A 34 7.56 -11.33 1.76
C VAL A 34 9.00 -11.53 2.17
N VAL A 35 9.28 -11.47 3.47
CA VAL A 35 10.61 -11.82 4.00
C VAL A 35 10.91 -13.29 3.72
N LEU A 36 9.94 -14.18 3.95
CA LEU A 36 10.08 -15.60 3.65
C LEU A 36 10.25 -15.83 2.15
N SER A 37 9.42 -15.24 1.29
CA SER A 37 9.54 -15.39 -0.17
C SER A 37 10.89 -14.90 -0.67
N THR A 38 11.39 -13.78 -0.14
CA THR A 38 12.72 -13.25 -0.45
C THR A 38 13.83 -14.23 -0.07
N ILE A 39 13.75 -14.84 1.13
CA ILE A 39 14.75 -15.82 1.58
C ILE A 39 14.69 -17.08 0.70
N PHE A 40 13.49 -17.59 0.41
CA PHE A 40 13.31 -18.78 -0.42
C PHE A 40 13.81 -18.56 -1.85
N LEU A 41 13.35 -17.49 -2.52
CA LEU A 41 13.77 -17.14 -3.87
C LEU A 41 15.27 -16.81 -3.91
N GLY A 42 15.76 -16.00 -2.97
CA GLY A 42 17.19 -15.65 -2.92
C GLY A 42 18.09 -16.87 -2.69
N THR A 43 17.68 -17.81 -1.85
CA THR A 43 18.41 -19.07 -1.65
C THR A 43 18.37 -19.93 -2.90
N LEU A 44 17.19 -20.07 -3.53
CA LEU A 44 17.04 -20.82 -4.77
C LEU A 44 17.95 -20.23 -5.85
N LEU A 45 17.92 -18.91 -6.05
CA LEU A 45 18.76 -18.19 -7.00
C LEU A 45 20.25 -18.42 -6.74
N LYS A 46 20.67 -18.42 -5.48
CA LYS A 46 22.06 -18.65 -5.09
C LYS A 46 22.53 -20.08 -5.39
N LEU A 47 21.64 -21.07 -5.30
CA LEU A 47 21.95 -22.48 -5.51
C LEU A 47 21.82 -22.93 -6.96
N THR A 48 20.89 -22.35 -7.74
CA THR A 48 20.63 -22.77 -9.12
C THR A 48 21.51 -22.05 -10.13
N PHE A 49 21.83 -20.77 -9.91
CA PHE A 49 22.58 -19.99 -10.89
C PHE A 49 24.10 -20.02 -10.63
N PRO A 50 24.91 -20.37 -11.65
CA PRO A 50 26.37 -20.49 -11.51
C PRO A 50 27.13 -19.15 -11.60
N TYR A 51 26.49 -18.02 -11.31
CA TYR A 51 27.07 -16.69 -11.50
C TYR A 51 27.97 -16.21 -10.35
N GLY A 52 28.21 -17.03 -9.32
CA GLY A 52 29.07 -16.67 -8.19
C GLY A 52 28.54 -15.53 -7.32
N TRP A 53 27.25 -15.18 -7.42
CA TRP A 53 26.66 -14.04 -6.70
C TRP A 53 26.80 -14.13 -5.18
N SER A 54 27.00 -12.99 -4.53
CA SER A 54 26.98 -12.92 -3.06
C SER A 54 25.57 -13.18 -2.53
N TRP A 55 25.45 -13.60 -1.26
CA TRP A 55 24.14 -13.74 -0.60
C TRP A 55 23.30 -12.46 -0.66
N LYS A 56 23.96 -11.30 -0.52
CA LYS A 56 23.30 -9.99 -0.59
C LYS A 56 22.67 -9.75 -1.96
N THR A 57 23.37 -10.10 -3.03
CA THR A 57 22.91 -9.95 -4.41
C THR A 57 21.76 -10.91 -4.72
N SER A 58 21.85 -12.16 -4.27
CA SER A 58 20.78 -13.13 -4.47
C SER A 58 19.51 -12.77 -3.70
N LEU A 59 19.65 -12.29 -2.45
CA LEU A 59 18.52 -11.82 -1.64
C LEU A 59 17.94 -10.50 -2.15
N LEU A 60 18.77 -9.60 -2.71
CA LEU A 60 18.30 -8.40 -3.41
C LEU A 60 17.37 -8.77 -4.57
N LEU A 61 17.79 -9.72 -5.41
CA LEU A 61 16.96 -10.20 -6.51
C LEU A 61 15.74 -10.96 -6.01
N GLY A 62 15.87 -11.74 -4.93
CA GLY A 62 14.73 -12.39 -4.28
C GLY A 62 13.67 -11.41 -3.80
N GLY A 63 14.07 -10.27 -3.22
CA GLY A 63 13.16 -9.20 -2.80
C GLY A 63 12.51 -8.49 -3.98
N LEU A 64 13.26 -8.26 -5.06
CA LEU A 64 12.74 -7.69 -6.30
C LEU A 64 11.66 -8.59 -6.93
N LEU A 65 11.88 -9.90 -6.92
CA LEU A 65 10.93 -10.89 -7.46
C LEU A 65 9.81 -11.27 -6.47
N GLY A 66 9.90 -10.82 -5.22
CA GLY A 66 8.91 -11.10 -4.18
C GLY A 66 7.61 -10.32 -4.34
N ALA A 67 7.64 -9.18 -5.05
CA ALA A 67 6.47 -8.43 -5.46
C ALA A 67 5.61 -9.28 -6.41
N SER A 68 4.31 -9.38 -6.13
CA SER A 68 3.37 -10.20 -6.91
C SER A 68 2.19 -9.36 -7.36
N ASP A 69 1.95 -9.36 -8.67
CA ASP A 69 0.83 -8.67 -9.29
C ASP A 69 -0.33 -9.66 -9.55
N PRO A 70 -1.45 -9.57 -8.80
CA PRO A 70 -2.58 -10.44 -8.97
C PRO A 70 -3.57 -9.91 -10.00
N VAL A 71 -3.30 -8.81 -10.73
CA VAL A 71 -4.25 -8.16 -11.64
C VAL A 71 -4.91 -9.17 -12.60
N ALA A 72 -4.10 -10.00 -13.26
CA ALA A 72 -4.61 -11.03 -14.17
C ALA A 72 -5.47 -12.08 -13.45
N VAL A 73 -5.05 -12.53 -12.27
CA VAL A 73 -5.78 -13.52 -11.47
C VAL A 73 -7.10 -12.94 -10.96
N VAL A 74 -7.11 -11.68 -10.55
CA VAL A 74 -8.29 -10.98 -10.05
C VAL A 74 -9.30 -10.75 -11.18
N ALA A 75 -8.84 -10.41 -12.40
CA ALA A 75 -9.71 -10.28 -13.56
C ALA A 75 -10.43 -11.61 -13.86
N LEU A 76 -9.67 -12.72 -13.92
CA LEU A 76 -10.24 -14.06 -14.13
C LEU A 76 -11.20 -14.47 -13.00
N LEU A 77 -10.85 -14.21 -11.74
CA LEU A 77 -11.72 -14.50 -10.61
C LEU A 77 -13.04 -13.72 -10.68
N LYS A 78 -13.00 -12.45 -11.13
CA LYS A 78 -14.21 -11.64 -11.34
C LYS A 78 -15.10 -12.25 -12.43
N GLU A 79 -14.52 -12.73 -13.54
CA GLU A 79 -15.26 -13.44 -14.60
C GLU A 79 -15.89 -14.75 -14.11
N LEU A 80 -15.21 -15.47 -13.21
CA LEU A 80 -15.68 -16.71 -12.60
C LEU A 80 -16.71 -16.50 -11.47
N GLY A 81 -17.14 -15.26 -11.20
CA GLY A 81 -18.16 -14.95 -10.20
C GLY A 81 -17.64 -14.78 -8.78
N ALA A 82 -16.36 -14.49 -8.58
CA ALA A 82 -15.82 -14.17 -7.26
C ALA A 82 -16.51 -12.94 -6.66
N SER A 83 -16.76 -12.98 -5.35
CA SER A 83 -17.36 -11.86 -4.64
C SER A 83 -16.47 -10.62 -4.69
N LYS A 84 -17.06 -9.42 -4.82
CA LYS A 84 -16.33 -8.14 -4.77
C LYS A 84 -15.40 -8.03 -3.54
N LYS A 85 -15.82 -8.62 -2.41
CA LYS A 85 -15.04 -8.66 -1.18
C LYS A 85 -13.74 -9.46 -1.33
N LEU A 86 -13.77 -10.60 -2.02
CA LEU A 86 -12.59 -11.42 -2.24
C LEU A 86 -11.58 -10.71 -3.15
N SER A 87 -12.05 -10.09 -4.24
CA SER A 87 -11.19 -9.30 -5.12
C SER A 87 -10.49 -8.16 -4.39
N THR A 88 -11.23 -7.39 -3.57
CA THR A 88 -10.64 -6.30 -2.78
C THR A 88 -9.61 -6.79 -1.76
N ILE A 89 -9.78 -7.98 -1.19
CA ILE A 89 -8.80 -8.55 -0.25
C ILE A 89 -7.50 -8.91 -1.00
N ILE A 90 -7.60 -9.57 -2.15
CA ILE A 90 -6.43 -9.97 -2.95
C ILE A 90 -5.69 -8.75 -3.49
N GLU A 91 -6.41 -7.76 -4.02
CA GLU A 91 -5.83 -6.49 -4.47
C GLU A 91 -5.11 -5.77 -3.31
N GLY A 92 -5.74 -5.71 -2.13
CA GLY A 92 -5.13 -5.09 -0.95
C GLY A 92 -3.91 -5.83 -0.39
N GLU A 93 -3.91 -7.16 -0.45
CA GLU A 93 -2.77 -7.99 -0.07
C GLU A 93 -1.56 -7.74 -0.98
N SER A 94 -1.79 -7.69 -2.30
CA SER A 94 -0.72 -7.43 -3.27
C SER A 94 -0.10 -6.05 -3.13
N VAL A 95 -0.93 -5.00 -2.98
CA VAL A 95 -0.39 -3.64 -2.77
C VAL A 95 0.46 -3.58 -1.50
N MET A 96 0.05 -4.29 -0.44
CA MET A 96 0.86 -4.40 0.79
C MET A 96 2.15 -5.18 0.56
N ASN A 97 2.09 -6.28 -0.20
CA ASN A 97 3.26 -7.07 -0.59
C ASN A 97 4.28 -6.17 -1.31
N ASP A 98 3.86 -5.44 -2.34
CA ASP A 98 4.74 -4.54 -3.11
C ASP A 98 5.38 -3.47 -2.21
N GLY A 99 4.60 -2.90 -1.29
CA GLY A 99 5.07 -1.95 -0.30
C GLY A 99 6.13 -2.52 0.66
N VAL A 100 6.04 -3.80 1.04
CA VAL A 100 7.06 -4.47 1.86
C VAL A 100 8.25 -4.93 1.01
N ALA A 101 8.01 -5.42 -0.20
CA ALA A 101 9.03 -5.90 -1.12
C ALA A 101 10.03 -4.79 -1.45
N ILE A 102 9.57 -3.55 -1.69
CA ILE A 102 10.48 -2.41 -1.93
C ILE A 102 11.32 -2.06 -0.68
N VAL A 103 10.79 -2.24 0.53
CA VAL A 103 11.53 -2.02 1.78
C VAL A 103 12.64 -3.07 1.94
N VAL A 104 12.32 -4.33 1.68
CA VAL A 104 13.28 -5.44 1.71
C VAL A 104 14.33 -5.29 0.61
N TYR A 105 13.91 -4.91 -0.60
CA TYR A 105 14.81 -4.57 -1.71
C TYR A 105 15.79 -3.47 -1.31
N THR A 106 15.30 -2.37 -0.72
CA THR A 106 16.13 -1.23 -0.32
C THR A 106 17.18 -1.63 0.73
N LEU A 107 16.80 -2.49 1.69
CA LEU A 107 17.73 -3.04 2.68
C LEU A 107 18.89 -3.78 2.01
N PHE A 108 18.60 -4.74 1.14
CA PHE A 108 19.65 -5.52 0.47
C PHE A 108 20.42 -4.68 -0.55
N TYR A 109 19.80 -3.67 -1.16
CA TYR A 109 20.45 -2.75 -2.08
C TYR A 109 21.55 -1.97 -1.35
N ARG A 110 21.24 -1.39 -0.18
CA ARG A 110 22.21 -0.74 0.69
C ARG A 110 23.33 -1.68 1.12
N MET A 111 23.01 -2.94 1.45
CA MET A 111 24.02 -3.95 1.79
C MET A 111 24.97 -4.28 0.63
N VAL A 112 24.47 -4.30 -0.61
CA VAL A 112 25.27 -4.52 -1.82
C VAL A 112 26.19 -3.32 -2.10
N LEU A 113 25.74 -2.10 -1.82
CA LEU A 113 26.55 -0.88 -1.92
C LEU A 113 27.67 -0.79 -0.86
N GLY A 114 27.70 -1.70 0.11
CA GLY A 114 28.78 -1.82 1.08
C GLY A 114 28.36 -1.53 2.53
N GLU A 115 27.11 -1.15 2.77
CA GLU A 115 26.61 -0.97 4.14
C GLU A 115 26.56 -2.31 4.89
N THR A 116 26.97 -2.30 6.16
CA THR A 116 26.94 -3.47 7.04
C THR A 116 25.83 -3.32 8.07
N PHE A 117 24.89 -4.26 8.08
CA PHE A 117 23.82 -4.29 9.06
C PHE A 117 23.99 -5.50 9.99
N ASN A 118 24.06 -5.23 11.29
CA ASN A 118 23.86 -6.26 12.30
C ASN A 118 22.37 -6.61 12.41
N TRP A 119 22.04 -7.76 13.01
CA TRP A 119 20.65 -8.20 13.19
C TRP A 119 19.73 -7.13 13.79
N LEU A 120 20.22 -6.42 14.82
CA LEU A 120 19.49 -5.33 15.46
C LEU A 120 19.32 -4.11 14.54
N ALA A 121 20.30 -3.83 13.67
CA ALA A 121 20.23 -2.74 12.70
C ALA A 121 19.22 -3.06 11.58
N ILE A 122 19.12 -4.32 11.15
CA ILE A 122 18.11 -4.77 10.19
C ILE A 122 16.70 -4.52 10.75
N ILE A 123 16.44 -4.98 11.98
CA ILE A 123 15.13 -4.80 12.62
C ILE A 123 14.80 -3.31 12.77
N LYS A 124 15.77 -2.51 13.23
CA LYS A 124 15.59 -1.05 13.35
C LYS A 124 15.31 -0.40 11.99
N PHE A 125 16.05 -0.77 10.95
CA PHE A 125 15.84 -0.26 9.59
C PHE A 125 14.45 -0.59 9.09
N LEU A 126 14.04 -1.87 9.15
CA LEU A 126 12.72 -2.30 8.72
C LEU A 126 11.61 -1.59 9.50
N ALA A 127 11.75 -1.45 10.81
CA ALA A 127 10.79 -0.75 11.64
C ALA A 127 10.72 0.75 11.31
N GLN A 128 11.86 1.43 11.18
CA GLN A 128 11.93 2.86 10.89
C GLN A 128 11.37 3.18 9.51
N VAL A 129 11.78 2.46 8.48
CA VAL A 129 11.33 2.68 7.10
C VAL A 129 9.84 2.35 6.98
N SER A 130 9.36 1.29 7.62
CA SER A 130 7.95 0.89 7.54
C SER A 130 7.05 1.84 8.35
N LEU A 131 7.35 2.08 9.62
CA LEU A 131 6.54 2.93 10.50
C LEU A 131 6.62 4.40 10.09
N GLY A 132 7.79 4.86 9.64
CA GLY A 132 7.95 6.22 9.13
C GLY A 132 7.13 6.46 7.87
N ALA A 133 7.14 5.51 6.93
CA ALA A 133 6.29 5.59 5.73
C ALA A 133 4.80 5.59 6.08
N VAL A 134 4.36 4.71 6.99
CA VAL A 134 2.97 4.68 7.47
C VAL A 134 2.60 6.01 8.13
N GLY A 135 3.46 6.55 8.99
CA GLY A 135 3.24 7.82 9.67
C GLY A 135 3.09 8.99 8.69
N ILE A 136 3.96 9.08 7.69
CA ILE A 136 3.88 10.12 6.64
C ILE A 136 2.61 9.95 5.81
N GLY A 137 2.28 8.72 5.39
CA GLY A 137 1.07 8.44 4.62
C GLY A 137 -0.20 8.85 5.37
N ILE A 138 -0.30 8.52 6.66
CA ILE A 138 -1.43 8.93 7.51
C ILE A 138 -1.46 10.45 7.68
N ALA A 139 -0.31 11.09 7.90
CA ALA A 139 -0.24 12.55 8.07
C ALA A 139 -0.76 13.30 6.82
N PHE A 140 -0.32 12.91 5.62
CA PHE A 140 -0.85 13.45 4.37
C PHE A 140 -2.31 13.05 4.14
N GLY A 141 -2.72 11.87 4.59
CA GLY A 141 -4.11 11.42 4.58
C GLY A 141 -5.01 12.38 5.37
N ILE A 142 -4.64 12.68 6.61
CA ILE A 142 -5.35 13.64 7.48
C ILE A 142 -5.36 15.03 6.82
N ALA A 143 -4.20 15.51 6.34
CA ALA A 143 -4.10 16.81 5.70
C ALA A 143 -5.02 16.94 4.47
N SER A 144 -5.10 15.90 3.64
CA SER A 144 -5.97 15.88 2.47
C SER A 144 -7.46 15.89 2.82
N VAL A 145 -7.88 15.12 3.83
CA VAL A 145 -9.27 15.08 4.30
C VAL A 145 -9.68 16.43 4.90
N LEU A 146 -8.78 17.07 5.66
CA LEU A 146 -9.01 18.41 6.18
C LEU A 146 -9.16 19.42 5.03
N TRP A 147 -8.27 19.38 4.04
CA TRP A 147 -8.32 20.28 2.89
C TRP A 147 -9.60 20.11 2.07
N LEU A 148 -10.07 18.87 1.92
CA LEU A 148 -11.35 18.57 1.26
C LEU A 148 -12.56 19.12 2.02
N GLY A 149 -12.49 19.17 3.36
CA GLY A 149 -13.51 19.83 4.16
C GLY A 149 -13.66 21.33 3.86
N PHE A 150 -12.59 21.98 3.37
CA PHE A 150 -12.60 23.40 3.00
C PHE A 150 -13.00 23.65 1.54
N ILE A 151 -12.77 22.69 0.64
CA ILE A 151 -13.08 22.82 -0.79
C ILE A 151 -14.47 22.21 -1.04
N PHE A 152 -15.50 23.05 -1.10
CA PHE A 152 -16.82 22.60 -1.52
C PHE A 152 -16.92 22.50 -3.05
N ASN A 153 -17.31 21.31 -3.52
CA ASN A 153 -18.21 21.11 -4.66
C ASN A 153 -17.65 20.98 -6.09
N ASP A 154 -16.51 20.31 -6.31
CA ASP A 154 -16.11 19.85 -7.65
C ASP A 154 -15.32 18.52 -7.62
N THR A 155 -15.79 17.53 -8.37
CA THR A 155 -15.13 16.21 -8.51
C THR A 155 -13.76 16.30 -9.18
N VAL A 156 -13.57 17.23 -10.12
CA VAL A 156 -12.30 17.43 -10.83
C VAL A 156 -11.23 17.96 -9.87
N ILE A 157 -11.60 18.87 -8.98
CA ILE A 157 -10.68 19.41 -7.96
C ILE A 157 -10.29 18.31 -6.97
N GLU A 158 -11.24 17.48 -6.53
CA GLU A 158 -10.96 16.35 -5.63
C GLU A 158 -9.99 15.35 -6.28
N ILE A 159 -10.20 14.98 -7.56
CA ILE A 159 -9.30 14.08 -8.29
C ILE A 159 -7.90 14.70 -8.39
N SER A 160 -7.83 15.97 -8.79
CA SER A 160 -6.56 16.69 -8.93
C SER A 160 -5.82 16.79 -7.60
N LEU A 161 -6.53 17.03 -6.51
CA LEU A 161 -5.96 17.08 -5.16
C LEU A 161 -5.43 15.72 -4.72
N THR A 162 -6.15 14.62 -4.99
CA THR A 162 -5.65 13.28 -4.66
C THR A 162 -4.37 12.93 -5.42
N LEU A 163 -4.26 13.32 -6.69
CA LEU A 163 -3.04 13.14 -7.47
C LEU A 163 -1.89 14.01 -6.95
N ALA A 164 -2.16 15.29 -6.66
CA ALA A 164 -1.16 16.21 -6.14
C ALA A 164 -0.64 15.76 -4.76
N VAL A 165 -1.53 15.43 -3.82
CA VAL A 165 -1.15 14.99 -2.47
C VAL A 165 -0.44 13.65 -2.52
N SER A 166 -0.88 12.70 -3.36
CA SER A 166 -0.18 11.42 -3.49
C SER A 166 1.26 11.63 -3.98
N TYR A 167 1.48 12.45 -5.00
CA TYR A 167 2.83 12.78 -5.46
C TYR A 167 3.69 13.44 -4.38
N VAL A 168 3.15 14.45 -3.68
CA VAL A 168 3.88 15.13 -2.60
C VAL A 168 4.19 14.19 -1.44
N ALA A 169 3.25 13.32 -1.07
CA ALA A 169 3.45 12.31 -0.03
C ALA A 169 4.57 11.33 -0.40
N TYR A 170 4.56 10.83 -1.63
CA TYR A 170 5.62 9.97 -2.16
C TYR A 170 6.98 10.66 -2.11
N TYR A 171 7.06 11.88 -2.67
CA TYR A 171 8.31 12.63 -2.74
C TYR A 171 8.85 12.95 -1.34
N THR A 172 8.00 13.37 -0.41
CA THR A 172 8.39 13.68 0.97
C THR A 172 8.91 12.44 1.68
N ALA A 173 8.22 11.30 1.55
CA ALA A 173 8.63 10.04 2.13
C ALA A 173 9.98 9.56 1.57
N GLN A 174 10.13 9.57 0.24
CA GLN A 174 11.30 9.01 -0.44
C GLN A 174 12.54 9.91 -0.31
N VAL A 175 12.38 11.22 -0.53
CA VAL A 175 13.51 12.16 -0.62
C VAL A 175 13.83 12.82 0.72
N SER A 176 12.83 13.22 1.49
CA SER A 176 13.06 13.99 2.73
C SER A 176 13.25 13.10 3.95
N ALA A 177 12.52 11.99 4.03
CA ALA A 177 12.53 11.10 5.20
C ALA A 177 13.32 9.80 5.00
N GLU A 178 13.82 9.55 3.78
CA GLU A 178 14.48 8.28 3.39
C GLU A 178 13.68 7.01 3.75
N VAL A 179 12.34 7.11 3.76
CA VAL A 179 11.45 5.98 3.99
C VAL A 179 10.79 5.53 2.70
N SER A 180 10.04 4.43 2.73
CA SER A 180 9.39 3.88 1.53
C SER A 180 8.27 4.80 1.05
N GLY A 181 8.48 5.49 -0.08
CA GLY A 181 7.45 6.30 -0.72
C GLY A 181 6.22 5.49 -1.14
N VAL A 182 6.43 4.26 -1.63
CA VAL A 182 5.34 3.36 -2.05
C VAL A 182 4.47 2.96 -0.85
N LEU A 183 5.10 2.62 0.29
CA LEU A 183 4.35 2.27 1.50
C LEU A 183 3.64 3.49 2.11
N ALA A 184 4.21 4.69 1.95
CA ALA A 184 3.55 5.94 2.35
C ALA A 184 2.32 6.22 1.50
N LEU A 185 2.42 6.05 0.17
CA LEU A 185 1.30 6.16 -0.76
C LEU A 185 0.18 5.17 -0.45
N MET A 186 0.56 3.92 -0.18
CA MET A 186 -0.39 2.90 0.23
C MET A 186 -1.15 3.32 1.50
N SER A 187 -0.40 3.75 2.53
CA SER A 187 -0.98 4.15 3.81
C SER A 187 -1.89 5.38 3.65
N PHE A 188 -1.48 6.34 2.82
CA PHE A 188 -2.29 7.48 2.40
C PHE A 188 -3.59 7.02 1.73
N GLY A 189 -3.52 6.17 0.70
CA GLY A 189 -4.68 5.70 -0.04
C GLY A 189 -5.66 4.88 0.81
N MET A 190 -5.14 4.03 1.71
CA MET A 190 -5.96 3.29 2.67
C MET A 190 -6.70 4.23 3.63
N PHE A 191 -5.99 5.21 4.19
CA PHE A 191 -6.59 6.20 5.08
C PHE A 191 -7.63 7.07 4.34
N TYR A 192 -7.26 7.58 3.18
CA TYR A 192 -8.10 8.44 2.34
C TYR A 192 -9.39 7.73 1.94
N SER A 193 -9.30 6.49 1.45
CA SER A 193 -10.45 5.68 1.03
C SER A 193 -11.40 5.36 2.18
N ALA A 194 -10.87 5.11 3.38
CA ALA A 194 -11.68 4.86 4.57
C ALA A 194 -12.51 6.09 4.97
N PHE A 195 -11.90 7.28 4.95
CA PHE A 195 -12.56 8.53 5.34
C PHE A 195 -13.49 9.10 4.25
N THR A 196 -13.09 9.04 2.98
CA THR A 196 -13.92 9.55 1.88
C THR A 196 -15.16 8.69 1.64
N ARG A 197 -15.11 7.38 1.90
CA ARG A 197 -16.31 6.52 1.89
C ARG A 197 -17.35 6.89 2.95
N THR A 198 -16.92 7.43 4.09
CA THR A 198 -17.84 7.85 5.15
C THR A 198 -18.33 9.28 4.93
N ALA A 199 -17.47 10.17 4.40
CA ALA A 199 -17.78 11.57 4.16
C ALA A 199 -18.64 11.83 2.90
N PHE A 200 -18.48 11.03 1.83
CA PHE A 200 -19.15 11.29 0.55
C PHE A 200 -20.12 10.15 0.17
N LYS A 201 -21.41 10.48 0.07
CA LYS A 201 -22.47 9.61 -0.49
C LYS A 201 -23.08 10.26 -1.75
N GLY A 202 -23.42 9.46 -2.77
CA GLY A 202 -24.18 9.89 -3.96
C GLY A 202 -23.36 9.98 -5.25
N GLU A 203 -23.67 10.97 -6.10
CA GLU A 203 -23.17 11.13 -7.49
C GLU A 203 -21.63 11.30 -7.60
N ARG A 204 -20.99 11.91 -6.60
CA ARG A 204 -19.53 12.10 -6.54
C ARG A 204 -18.78 10.77 -6.53
N GLN A 205 -19.30 9.78 -5.82
CA GLN A 205 -18.67 8.46 -5.69
C GLN A 205 -18.69 7.69 -7.01
N GLN A 206 -19.76 7.86 -7.80
CA GLN A 206 -19.87 7.26 -9.13
C GLN A 206 -18.92 7.93 -10.13
N SER A 207 -18.85 9.27 -10.14
CA SER A 207 -17.93 10.01 -11.01
C SER A 207 -16.46 9.71 -10.70
N PHE A 208 -16.10 9.61 -9.41
CA PHE A 208 -14.78 9.15 -8.97
C PHE A 208 -14.45 7.75 -9.49
N HIS A 209 -15.37 6.81 -9.31
CA HIS A 209 -15.14 5.43 -9.71
C HIS A 209 -15.01 5.30 -11.23
N TYR A 210 -15.81 6.05 -12.00
CA TYR A 210 -15.69 6.12 -13.45
C TYR A 210 -14.34 6.66 -13.89
N PHE A 211 -13.89 7.78 -13.32
CA PHE A 211 -12.58 8.35 -13.66
C PHE A 211 -11.45 7.34 -13.46
N TRP A 212 -11.39 6.71 -12.28
CA TRP A 212 -10.33 5.73 -11.98
C TRP A 212 -10.44 4.47 -12.81
N TYR A 213 -11.66 4.00 -13.11
CA TYR A 213 -11.86 2.86 -14.00
C TYR A 213 -11.37 3.16 -15.42
N THR A 214 -11.73 4.32 -15.98
CA THR A 214 -11.27 4.74 -17.32
C THR A 214 -9.76 4.96 -17.35
N PHE A 215 -9.20 5.59 -16.32
CA PHE A 215 -7.76 5.80 -16.21
C PHE A 215 -7.01 4.47 -16.17
N TYR A 216 -7.46 3.52 -15.34
CA TYR A 216 -6.89 2.19 -15.25
C TYR A 216 -7.00 1.41 -16.56
N ALA A 217 -8.18 1.43 -17.20
CA ALA A 217 -8.41 0.77 -18.49
C ALA A 217 -7.61 1.37 -19.65
N SER A 218 -7.12 2.61 -19.52
CA SER A 218 -6.28 3.26 -20.54
C SER A 218 -4.79 2.94 -20.39
N LEU A 219 -4.39 2.42 -19.23
CA LEU A 219 -3.01 2.06 -18.90
C LEU A 219 -2.68 0.59 -19.17
N CYS A 220 -3.70 -0.27 -19.27
CA CYS A 220 -3.60 -1.68 -19.67
C CYS A 220 -3.84 -1.84 -21.17
#